data_AF-A0A523GAV3-F1
#
_entry.id   AF-A0A523GAV3-F1
#
_cell.length_a   1.000
_cell.length_b   1.000
_cell.length_c   1.000
_cell.angle_alpha   90.00
_cell.angle_beta   90.00
_cell.angle_gamma   90.00
#
_symmetry.space_group_name_H-M   'P 1'
#
loop_
_entity.id
_entity.type
_entity.pdbx_description
1 polymer ?
#
loop_
_entity_poly.entity_id
_entity_poly.type
_entity_poly.pdbx_seq_one_letter_code
_entity_poly.pdbx_strand_id
1 'polypeptide(L)'
;MTGIGQNIKLINYPASNGIEYKVGMRVYLGSGSYTDKSFQYILKNYTGSDDNYTLPATWTGQFMEVKRIKQMGTKKGGYKVYLICGNANTLNYWIEIEGAINAGEVLNPQSP
;
A
#
# COMPACT_ATOMS: atom_id res chain seq x y z
N MET A 1 -10.29 32.28 -2.69
CA MET A 1 -11.16 31.09 -2.74
C MET A 1 -10.63 30.07 -1.76
N THR A 2 -11.46 29.73 -0.79
CA THR A 2 -11.21 28.89 0.38
C THR A 2 -10.77 27.49 -0.05
N GLY A 3 -9.49 27.15 0.17
CA GLY A 3 -8.95 25.81 -0.02
C GLY A 3 -9.41 24.91 1.10
N ILE A 4 -10.66 24.45 1.02
CA ILE A 4 -11.21 23.43 1.92
C ILE A 4 -10.27 22.23 1.83
N GLY A 5 -9.66 21.84 2.95
CA GLY A 5 -8.96 20.58 3.08
C GLY A 5 -9.95 19.44 2.88
N GLN A 6 -10.21 19.09 1.63
CA GLN A 6 -11.13 18.03 1.28
C GLN A 6 -10.51 16.73 1.76
N ASN A 7 -11.11 16.16 2.79
CA ASN A 7 -10.90 14.79 3.23
C ASN A 7 -11.55 13.87 2.19
N ILE A 8 -11.05 13.88 0.95
CA ILE A 8 -11.59 13.08 -0.14
C ILE A 8 -11.27 11.62 0.22
N LYS A 9 -12.30 10.90 0.63
CA LYS A 9 -12.21 9.45 0.83
C LYS A 9 -12.14 8.82 -0.55
N LEU A 10 -10.92 8.52 -1.00
CA LEU A 10 -10.69 7.75 -2.21
C LEU A 10 -11.31 6.35 -2.04
N ILE A 11 -12.22 6.00 -2.95
CA ILE A 11 -12.87 4.69 -2.99
C ILE A 11 -12.18 3.72 -3.95
N ASN A 12 -11.53 4.28 -4.97
CA ASN A 12 -10.77 3.58 -5.99
C ASN A 12 -9.45 4.32 -6.29
N TYR A 13 -8.49 3.60 -6.86
CA TYR A 13 -7.25 4.15 -7.39
C TYR A 13 -6.77 3.35 -8.60
N PRO A 14 -6.69 3.94 -9.80
CA PRO A 14 -6.09 3.31 -10.96
C PRO A 14 -4.56 3.36 -10.83
N ALA A 15 -3.93 2.20 -10.62
CA ALA A 15 -2.49 2.09 -10.44
C ALA A 15 -1.74 1.82 -11.76
N SER A 16 -0.43 2.00 -11.75
CA SER A 16 0.44 1.84 -12.94
C SER A 16 0.45 0.44 -13.55
N ASN A 17 0.11 -0.61 -12.78
CA ASN A 17 -0.02 -1.98 -13.28
C ASN A 17 -1.34 -2.25 -14.03
N GLY A 18 -2.14 -1.22 -14.30
CA GLY A 18 -3.41 -1.34 -15.02
C GLY A 18 -4.58 -1.84 -14.16
N ILE A 19 -4.38 -1.98 -12.84
CA ILE A 19 -5.42 -2.42 -11.90
C ILE A 19 -6.03 -1.23 -11.18
N GLU A 20 -7.35 -1.21 -11.13
CA GLU A 20 -8.11 -0.26 -10.31
C GLU A 20 -8.35 -0.87 -8.92
N TYR A 21 -7.52 -0.47 -7.95
CA TYR A 21 -7.66 -0.92 -6.56
C TYR A 21 -8.86 -0.26 -5.91
N LYS A 22 -9.70 -1.05 -5.23
CA LYS A 22 -10.93 -0.58 -4.56
C LYS A 22 -10.94 -1.00 -3.10
N VAL A 23 -11.63 -0.23 -2.27
CA VAL A 23 -11.95 -0.68 -0.90
C VAL A 23 -12.74 -2.00 -0.95
N GLY A 24 -12.36 -2.97 -0.13
CA GLY A 24 -12.88 -4.34 -0.09
C GLY A 24 -12.16 -5.31 -1.04
N MET A 25 -11.25 -4.82 -1.89
CA MET A 25 -10.49 -5.68 -2.81
C MET A 25 -9.36 -6.40 -2.07
N ARG A 26 -9.03 -7.63 -2.51
CA ARG A 26 -7.82 -8.33 -2.08
C ARG A 26 -6.61 -7.88 -2.88
N VAL A 27 -5.52 -7.59 -2.17
CA VAL A 27 -4.19 -7.32 -2.71
C VAL A 27 -3.32 -8.52 -2.37
N TYR A 28 -2.72 -9.13 -3.38
CA TYR A 28 -1.82 -10.27 -3.21
C TYR A 28 -0.38 -9.77 -3.05
N LEU A 29 0.32 -10.35 -2.09
CA LEU A 29 1.69 -9.99 -1.76
C LEU A 29 2.65 -10.86 -2.58
N GLY A 30 3.55 -10.19 -3.27
CA GLY A 30 4.66 -10.81 -3.97
C GLY A 30 5.81 -11.11 -3.01
N SER A 31 7.03 -10.89 -3.47
CA SER A 31 8.24 -11.11 -2.67
C SER A 31 8.76 -9.79 -2.13
N GLY A 32 9.23 -9.76 -0.88
CA GLY A 32 9.88 -8.58 -0.34
C GLY A 32 11.16 -8.19 -1.08
N SER A 33 11.36 -6.89 -1.26
CA SER A 33 12.44 -6.34 -2.10
C SER A 33 13.72 -5.98 -1.34
N TYR A 34 13.72 -6.04 -0.01
CA TYR A 34 14.95 -5.88 0.78
C TYR A 34 15.90 -7.09 0.64
N THR A 35 17.16 -6.91 1.04
CA THR A 35 18.20 -7.96 1.03
C THR A 35 17.81 -9.17 1.88
N ASP A 36 17.05 -8.97 2.96
CA ASP A 36 16.52 -10.02 3.85
C ASP A 36 15.16 -10.57 3.38
N LYS A 37 14.69 -10.16 2.20
CA LYS A 37 13.36 -10.45 1.65
C LYS A 37 12.19 -9.85 2.44
N SER A 38 12.43 -8.90 3.33
CA SER A 38 11.36 -8.08 3.91
C SER A 38 10.79 -7.09 2.89
N PHE A 39 9.58 -6.62 3.15
CA PHE A 39 8.87 -5.71 2.25
C PHE A 39 9.23 -4.25 2.55
N GLN A 40 9.77 -3.55 1.55
CA GLN A 40 10.15 -2.16 1.62
C GLN A 40 8.95 -1.21 1.58
N TYR A 41 7.95 -1.53 0.77
CA TYR A 41 6.82 -0.65 0.51
C TYR A 41 5.56 -1.09 1.26
N ILE A 42 5.66 -2.14 2.09
CA ILE A 42 4.57 -2.63 2.94
C ILE A 42 4.96 -2.52 4.42
N LEU A 43 4.30 -1.61 5.11
CA LEU A 43 4.67 -1.18 6.46
C LEU A 43 3.57 -1.54 7.46
N LYS A 44 3.95 -1.99 8.66
CA LYS A 44 3.00 -2.24 9.76
C LYS A 44 2.50 -0.96 10.43
N ASN A 45 3.22 0.15 10.25
CA ASN A 45 2.85 1.46 10.74
C ASN A 45 3.46 2.54 9.83
N TYR A 46 2.76 3.66 9.65
CA TYR A 46 3.25 4.84 8.93
C TYR A 46 3.22 6.02 9.90
N THR A 47 4.18 6.07 10.83
CA THR A 47 4.31 7.17 11.81
C THR A 47 5.36 8.21 11.43
N GLY A 48 6.06 8.05 10.30
CA GLY A 48 7.12 8.98 9.88
C GLY A 48 8.37 8.98 10.78
N SER A 49 8.42 8.07 11.76
CA SER A 49 9.60 7.72 12.55
C SER A 49 10.33 6.56 11.88
N ASP A 50 11.66 6.51 11.98
CA ASP A 50 12.53 5.50 11.34
C ASP A 50 12.20 4.04 11.69
N ASP A 51 11.37 3.79 12.70
CA ASP A 51 10.78 2.48 13.04
C ASP A 51 9.63 2.07 12.11
N ASN A 52 9.78 2.29 10.80
CA ASN A 52 8.93 1.67 9.81
C ASN A 52 9.17 0.15 9.87
N TYR A 53 8.37 -0.55 10.68
CA TYR A 53 8.39 -2.01 10.73
C TYR A 53 7.94 -2.55 9.38
N THR A 54 8.92 -2.88 8.54
CA THR A 54 8.73 -3.60 7.30
C THR A 54 8.03 -4.92 7.57
N LEU A 55 7.21 -5.35 6.61
CA LEU A 55 6.59 -6.67 6.71
C LEU A 55 7.68 -7.74 6.51
N PRO A 56 7.75 -8.79 7.35
CA PRO A 56 8.76 -9.83 7.15
C PRO A 56 8.44 -10.71 5.93
N ALA A 57 9.45 -11.38 5.40
CA ALA A 57 9.36 -12.26 4.22
C ALA A 57 8.27 -13.34 4.32
N THR A 58 7.90 -13.74 5.55
CA THR A 58 6.87 -14.77 5.82
C THR A 58 5.48 -14.43 5.30
N TRP A 59 5.25 -13.18 4.89
CA TRP A 59 3.99 -12.74 4.28
C TRP A 59 3.93 -12.90 2.76
N THR A 60 5.01 -13.35 2.13
CA THR A 60 5.06 -13.65 0.70
C THR A 60 3.94 -14.63 0.31
N GLY A 61 3.21 -14.32 -0.77
CA GLY A 61 2.10 -15.14 -1.28
C GLY A 61 0.80 -15.02 -0.48
N GLN A 62 0.76 -14.25 0.60
CA GLN A 62 -0.49 -13.96 1.32
C GLN A 62 -1.29 -12.86 0.64
N PHE A 63 -2.53 -12.62 1.11
CA PHE A 63 -3.33 -11.49 0.68
C PHE A 63 -3.73 -10.60 1.86
N MET A 64 -4.03 -9.34 1.56
CA MET A 64 -4.67 -8.41 2.48
C MET A 64 -5.86 -7.74 1.81
N GLU A 65 -6.85 -7.33 2.59
CA GLU A 65 -8.00 -6.58 2.09
C GLU A 65 -7.77 -5.08 2.21
N VAL A 66 -8.04 -4.32 1.15
CA VAL A 66 -7.99 -2.85 1.15
C VAL A 66 -9.13 -2.31 2.00
N LYS A 67 -8.81 -1.73 3.15
CA LYS A 67 -9.81 -1.08 4.02
C LYS A 67 -10.03 0.38 3.63
N ARG A 68 -8.96 1.09 3.23
CA ARG A 68 -9.00 2.51 2.87
C ARG A 68 -7.90 2.83 1.86
N ILE A 69 -8.11 3.88 1.07
CA ILE A 69 -7.11 4.44 0.16
C ILE A 69 -6.78 5.85 0.64
N LYS A 70 -5.49 6.18 0.74
CA LYS A 70 -5.02 7.50 1.17
C LYS A 70 -3.99 8.04 0.19
N GLN A 71 -4.17 9.27 -0.26
CA GLN A 71 -3.12 10.02 -0.94
C GLN A 71 -2.44 10.93 0.06
N MET A 72 -1.11 10.87 0.15
CA MET A 72 -0.30 11.63 1.09
C MET A 72 0.91 12.23 0.38
N GLY A 73 1.35 13.41 0.84
CA GLY A 73 2.50 14.09 0.26
C GLY A 73 2.28 15.59 0.22
N THR A 74 3.17 16.29 -0.48
CA THR A 74 3.11 17.74 -0.63
C THR A 74 3.35 18.12 -2.08
N LYS A 75 2.87 19.31 -2.47
CA LYS A 75 3.09 19.83 -3.83
C LYS A 75 4.58 19.88 -4.22
N LYS A 76 5.48 20.07 -3.26
CA LYS A 76 6.94 20.10 -3.50
C LYS A 76 7.58 18.69 -3.52
N GLY A 77 7.09 17.78 -2.68
CA GLY A 77 7.67 16.42 -2.52
C GLY A 77 7.00 15.33 -3.36
N GLY A 78 5.97 15.68 -4.13
CA GLY A 78 5.13 14.72 -4.82
C GLY A 78 4.05 14.12 -3.92
N TYR A 79 3.10 13.45 -4.56
CA TYR A 79 2.05 12.70 -3.89
C TYR A 79 2.30 11.20 -4.05
N LYS A 80 2.16 10.46 -2.96
CA LYS A 80 2.18 9.01 -2.89
C LYS A 80 0.79 8.50 -2.53
N VAL A 81 0.45 7.30 -3.02
CA VAL A 81 -0.80 6.63 -2.70
C VAL A 81 -0.52 5.41 -1.84
N TYR A 82 -1.24 5.34 -0.73
CA TYR A 82 -1.16 4.27 0.26
C TYR A 82 -2.47 3.50 0.30
N LEU A 83 -2.40 2.19 0.11
CA LEU A 83 -3.50 1.30 0.46
C LEU A 83 -3.35 0.92 1.93
N ILE A 84 -4.39 1.21 2.70
CA ILE A 84 -4.48 0.79 4.10
C ILE A 84 -5.18 -0.55 4.12
N CYS A 85 -4.43 -1.61 4.34
CA CYS A 85 -4.89 -2.97 4.23
C CYS A 85 -4.99 -3.66 5.60
N GLY A 86 -5.74 -4.75 5.68
CA GLY A 86 -5.72 -5.64 6.84
C GLY A 86 -5.95 -7.09 6.48
N ASN A 87 -5.53 -7.99 7.37
CA ASN A 87 -5.69 -9.44 7.26
C ASN A 87 -6.36 -9.95 8.53
N ALA A 88 -7.68 -9.76 8.65
CA ALA A 88 -8.57 -10.14 9.77
C ALA A 88 -8.20 -9.67 11.20
N ASN A 89 -6.97 -9.20 11.41
CA ASN A 89 -6.43 -8.71 12.66
C ASN A 89 -6.68 -7.20 12.83
N THR A 90 -6.52 -6.71 14.07
CA THR A 90 -6.69 -5.30 14.43
C THR A 90 -5.65 -4.38 13.78
N LEU A 91 -4.49 -4.91 13.40
CA LEU A 91 -3.41 -4.15 12.77
C LEU A 91 -3.77 -3.74 11.34
N ASN A 92 -3.41 -2.50 10.99
CA ASN A 92 -3.52 -1.98 9.64
C ASN A 92 -2.13 -1.87 9.02
N TYR A 93 -2.00 -2.33 7.79
CA TYR A 93 -0.78 -2.28 7.02
C TYR A 93 -0.89 -1.16 5.98
N TRP A 94 0.22 -0.51 5.67
CA TRP A 94 0.31 0.60 4.75
C TRP A 94 1.14 0.16 3.56
N ILE A 95 0.52 0.07 2.39
CA ILE A 95 1.18 -0.31 1.14
C ILE A 95 1.35 0.95 0.31
N GLU A 96 2.58 1.43 0.10
CA GLU A 96 2.87 2.42 -0.94
C GLU A 96 2.71 1.73 -2.30
N ILE A 97 1.55 1.91 -2.94
CA ILE A 97 1.13 0.99 -4.00
C ILE A 97 2.02 1.04 -5.25
N GLU A 98 2.42 2.24 -5.68
CA GLU A 98 3.26 2.39 -6.86
C GLU A 98 4.68 1.86 -6.64
N GLY A 99 5.25 2.12 -5.45
CA GLY A 99 6.55 1.56 -5.07
C GLY A 99 6.50 0.02 -4.97
N ALA A 100 5.45 -0.50 -4.33
CA ALA A 100 5.27 -1.95 -4.15
C ALA A 100 5.06 -2.69 -5.47
N ILE A 101 4.33 -2.09 -6.44
CA ILE A 101 4.19 -2.63 -7.79
C ILE A 101 5.55 -2.68 -8.49
N ASN A 102 6.27 -1.56 -8.51
CA ASN A 102 7.56 -1.46 -9.18
C ASN A 102 8.60 -2.42 -8.59
N ALA A 103 8.51 -2.71 -7.29
CA ALA A 103 9.39 -3.63 -6.58
C ALA A 103 8.98 -5.11 -6.69
N GLY A 104 7.81 -5.43 -7.27
CA GLY A 104 7.26 -6.80 -7.29
C GLY A 104 6.74 -7.29 -5.94
N GLU A 105 6.50 -6.37 -5.00
CA GLU A 105 5.96 -6.66 -3.67
C GLU A 105 4.44 -6.81 -3.66
N VAL A 106 3.77 -6.24 -4.67
CA VAL A 106 2.35 -6.45 -4.94
C VAL A 106 2.21 -7.15 -6.28
N LEU A 107 1.45 -8.24 -6.28
CA LEU A 107 1.14 -9.00 -7.48
C LEU A 107 -0.18 -8.53 -8.09
N ASN A 108 -0.24 -8.67 -9.41
CA ASN A 108 -1.50 -8.51 -10.13
C ASN A 108 -2.42 -9.69 -9.76
N PRO A 109 -3.69 -9.45 -9.39
CA PRO A 109 -4.64 -10.52 -9.10
C PRO A 109 -4.93 -11.42 -10.31
N GLN A 110 -4.37 -11.10 -11.48
CA GLN A 110 -4.50 -11.87 -12.72
C GLN A 110 -3.20 -12.56 -13.16
N SER A 111 -2.15 -12.62 -12.34
CA SER A 111 -1.01 -13.48 -12.68
C SER A 111 -1.42 -14.94 -12.46
N PRO A 112 -1.50 -15.77 -13.53
CA PRO A 112 -1.79 -17.20 -13.43
C PRO A 112 -0.68 -17.97 -12.69
#